data_AF-A0A8B4VKK9-F1
#
_entry.id   AF-A0A8B4VKK9-F1
#
_cell.length_a   1.000
_cell.length_b   1.000
_cell.length_c   1.000
_cell.angle_alpha   90.00
_cell.angle_beta   90.00
_cell.angle_gamma   90.00
#
_symmetry.space_group_name_H-M   'P 1'
#
loop_
_entity.id
_entity.type
_entity.pdbx_description
1 polymer ?
#
loop_
_entity_poly.entity_id
_entity_poly.type
_entity_poly.pdbx_seq_one_letter_code
_entity_poly.pdbx_strand_id
1 'polypeptide(L)'
;MVFNQLGITSEKYAEMQSNFMVKALIARQDNLVEKMKVHGTPSFYVSGKYHINNASLAQDDYDTYAEDMANLVLFLLNKPL
;
A
#
# COMPACT_ATOMS: atom_id res chain seq x y z
N MET A 1 -2.66 -22.60 7.14
CA MET A 1 -2.65 -21.29 6.45
C MET A 1 -2.03 -20.25 7.37
N VAL A 2 -1.32 -19.24 6.84
CA VAL A 2 -0.63 -18.21 7.65
C VAL A 2 -1.56 -17.50 8.65
N PHE A 3 -2.83 -17.28 8.30
CA PHE A 3 -3.78 -16.61 9.19
C PHE A 3 -4.27 -17.46 10.38
N ASN A 4 -4.10 -18.79 10.35
CA ASN A 4 -4.48 -19.64 11.49
C ASN A 4 -3.61 -19.32 12.72
N GLN A 5 -2.34 -18.96 12.49
CA GLN A 5 -1.42 -18.51 13.54
C GLN A 5 -1.85 -17.17 14.16
N LEU A 6 -2.71 -16.41 13.46
CA LEU A 6 -3.29 -15.15 13.91
C LEU A 6 -4.72 -15.32 14.47
N GLY A 7 -5.17 -16.55 14.68
CA GLY A 7 -6.50 -16.85 15.23
C GLY A 7 -7.65 -16.84 14.23
N ILE A 8 -7.38 -16.73 12.93
CA ILE A 8 -8.40 -16.81 11.88
C ILE A 8 -8.48 -18.25 11.40
N THR A 9 -9.62 -18.92 11.59
CA THR A 9 -9.79 -20.30 11.13
C THR A 9 -9.83 -20.40 9.61
N SER A 10 -9.50 -21.58 9.08
CA SER A 10 -9.56 -21.86 7.65
C SER A 10 -10.98 -21.64 7.09
N GLU A 11 -12.00 -22.04 7.85
CA GLU A 11 -13.41 -21.89 7.49
C GLU A 11 -13.79 -20.41 7.44
N LYS A 12 -13.38 -19.61 8.44
CA LYS A 12 -13.68 -18.18 8.45
C LYS A 12 -12.99 -17.47 7.30
N TYR A 13 -11.75 -17.81 7.01
CA TYR A 13 -11.04 -17.23 5.86
C TYR A 13 -11.74 -17.57 4.54
N ALA A 14 -12.13 -18.82 4.34
CA ALA A 14 -12.85 -19.26 3.14
C ALA A 14 -14.21 -18.54 2.98
N GLU A 15 -14.96 -18.36 4.07
CA GLU A 15 -16.20 -17.56 4.08
C GLU A 15 -15.94 -16.14 3.57
N MET A 16 -14.89 -15.48 4.08
CA MET A 16 -14.54 -14.11 3.72
C MET A 16 -14.11 -13.95 2.26
N GLN A 17 -13.55 -14.98 1.61
CA GLN A 17 -13.23 -14.91 0.18
C GLN A 17 -14.47 -14.70 -0.70
N SER A 18 -15.62 -15.21 -0.26
CA SER A 18 -16.90 -15.06 -0.96
C SER A 18 -17.66 -13.78 -0.58
N ASN A 19 -17.26 -13.10 0.49
CA ASN A 19 -17.95 -11.96 1.08
C ASN A 19 -18.00 -10.76 0.12
N PHE A 20 -19.18 -10.14 0.00
CA PHE A 20 -19.40 -9.02 -0.91
C PHE A 20 -18.48 -7.83 -0.63
N MET A 21 -18.25 -7.48 0.65
CA MET A 21 -17.39 -6.34 1.01
C MET A 21 -15.93 -6.63 0.69
N VAL A 22 -15.46 -7.87 0.87
CA VAL A 22 -14.11 -8.27 0.46
C VAL A 22 -13.96 -8.16 -1.06
N LYS A 23 -14.94 -8.63 -1.84
CA LYS A 23 -14.94 -8.49 -3.30
C LYS A 23 -14.94 -7.02 -3.74
N ALA A 24 -15.72 -6.17 -3.07
CA ALA A 24 -15.72 -4.73 -3.34
C ALA A 24 -14.36 -4.07 -3.04
N LEU A 25 -13.67 -4.50 -1.98
CA LEU A 25 -12.32 -4.03 -1.66
C LEU A 25 -11.29 -4.50 -2.71
N ILE A 26 -11.40 -5.72 -3.22
CA ILE A 26 -10.53 -6.21 -4.31
C ILE A 26 -10.75 -5.37 -5.57
N ALA A 27 -12.00 -5.19 -6.01
CA ALA A 27 -12.31 -4.38 -7.19
C ALA A 27 -11.83 -2.93 -7.06
N ARG A 28 -11.90 -2.35 -5.86
CA ARG A 28 -11.34 -1.02 -5.58
C ARG A 28 -9.81 -1.00 -5.71
N GLN A 29 -9.11 -2.03 -5.23
CA GLN A 29 -7.65 -2.12 -5.36
C GLN A 29 -7.24 -2.26 -6.82
N ASP A 30 -7.92 -3.11 -7.60
CA ASP A 30 -7.66 -3.28 -9.04
C ASP A 30 -7.85 -1.96 -9.79
N ASN A 31 -8.96 -1.24 -9.52
CA ASN A 31 -9.21 0.06 -10.13
C ASN A 31 -8.13 1.11 -9.76
N LEU A 32 -7.63 1.08 -8.52
CA LEU A 32 -6.57 2.00 -8.09
C LEU A 32 -5.23 1.69 -8.75
N VAL A 33 -4.90 0.41 -8.99
CA VAL A 33 -3.69 0.01 -9.74
C VAL A 33 -3.69 0.65 -11.13
N GLU A 34 -4.81 0.55 -11.85
CA GLU A 34 -4.96 1.17 -13.17
C GLU A 34 -4.95 2.70 -13.11
N LYS A 35 -5.77 3.29 -12.23
CA LYS A 35 -5.95 4.74 -12.12
C LYS A 35 -4.65 5.44 -11.74
N MET A 36 -3.87 4.84 -10.85
CA MET A 36 -2.60 5.39 -10.36
C MET A 36 -1.40 4.98 -11.22
N LYS A 37 -1.63 4.18 -12.28
CA LYS A 37 -0.60 3.65 -13.18
C LYS A 37 0.53 2.96 -12.41
N VAL A 38 0.18 2.06 -11.51
CA VAL A 38 1.16 1.29 -10.72
C VAL A 38 1.88 0.33 -11.66
N HIS A 39 3.20 0.46 -11.76
CA HIS A 39 4.04 -0.39 -12.63
C HIS A 39 4.88 -1.42 -11.88
N GLY A 40 4.93 -1.33 -10.56
CA GLY A 40 5.72 -2.24 -9.72
C GLY A 40 5.52 -1.95 -8.24
N THR A 41 6.09 -2.81 -7.39
CA THR A 41 6.02 -2.70 -5.92
C THR A 41 7.42 -2.73 -5.31
N PRO A 42 7.66 -2.01 -4.18
CA PRO A 42 6.72 -1.12 -3.49
C PRO A 42 6.49 0.19 -4.27
N SER A 43 5.29 0.74 -4.18
CA SER A 43 4.89 2.01 -4.80
C SER A 43 4.01 2.79 -3.85
N PHE A 44 4.34 4.06 -3.60
CA PHE A 44 3.66 4.88 -2.61
C PHE A 44 3.07 6.13 -3.24
N TYR A 45 1.82 6.42 -2.89
CA TYR A 45 1.10 7.58 -3.37
C TYR A 45 0.57 8.39 -2.19
N VAL A 46 0.88 9.67 -2.16
CA VAL A 46 0.43 10.59 -1.10
C VAL A 46 -0.73 11.43 -1.62
N SER A 47 -1.84 11.41 -0.87
CA SER A 47 -3.09 12.12 -1.19
C SER A 47 -3.67 11.83 -2.58
N GLY A 48 -3.30 10.68 -3.19
CA GLY A 48 -3.69 10.34 -4.56
C GLY A 48 -3.13 11.27 -5.65
N LYS A 49 -2.17 12.13 -5.32
CA LYS A 49 -1.63 13.17 -6.20
C LYS A 49 -0.15 12.98 -6.48
N TYR A 50 0.62 12.64 -5.45
CA TYR A 50 2.08 12.51 -5.55
C TYR A 50 2.47 11.05 -5.58
N HIS A 51 3.18 10.62 -6.61
CA HIS A 51 3.83 9.31 -6.67
C HIS A 51 5.28 9.45 -6.19
N ILE A 52 5.69 8.68 -5.20
CA ILE A 52 7.05 8.73 -4.66
C ILE A 52 7.99 7.97 -5.61
N ASN A 53 9.05 8.64 -6.06
CA ASN A 53 10.15 8.00 -6.78
C ASN A 53 11.13 7.38 -5.76
N ASN A 54 10.98 6.09 -5.45
CA ASN A 54 11.87 5.43 -4.48
C ASN A 54 13.35 5.48 -4.89
N ALA A 55 13.64 5.50 -6.20
CA ALA A 55 15.03 5.53 -6.68
C ALA A 55 15.75 6.86 -6.37
N SER A 56 15.01 7.97 -6.18
CA SER A 56 15.62 9.22 -5.73
C SER A 56 15.92 9.27 -4.24
N LEU A 57 15.45 8.27 -3.48
CA LEU A 57 15.74 8.08 -2.06
C LEU A 57 16.76 6.95 -1.85
N ALA A 58 17.51 6.54 -2.88
CA ALA A 58 18.49 5.47 -2.73
C ALA A 58 19.56 5.85 -1.69
N GLN A 59 19.67 5.05 -0.63
CA GLN A 59 20.64 5.19 0.46
C GLN A 59 21.44 3.90 0.61
N ASP A 60 22.64 4.01 1.18
CA ASP A 60 23.50 2.86 1.48
C ASP A 60 23.06 2.11 2.74
N ASP A 61 22.25 2.74 3.61
CA ASP A 61 21.71 2.16 4.83
C ASP A 61 20.17 2.28 4.92
N TYR A 62 19.56 1.27 5.57
CA TYR A 62 18.11 1.15 5.63
C TYR A 62 17.44 2.16 6.58
N ASP A 63 18.14 2.61 7.62
CA ASP A 63 17.58 3.51 8.63
C ASP A 63 17.41 4.92 8.03
N THR A 64 18.40 5.40 7.29
CA THR A 64 18.33 6.68 6.57
C THR A 64 17.26 6.64 5.49
N TYR A 65 17.14 5.54 4.73
CA TYR A 65 16.04 5.38 3.77
C TYR A 65 14.67 5.52 4.44
N ALA A 66 14.48 4.88 5.60
CA ALA A 66 13.22 4.93 6.32
C ALA A 66 12.89 6.35 6.82
N GLU A 67 13.89 7.07 7.35
CA GLU A 67 13.74 8.45 7.80
C GLU A 67 13.40 9.41 6.64
N ASP A 68 14.14 9.32 5.53
CA ASP A 68 13.90 10.15 4.34
C ASP A 68 12.52 9.90 3.72
N MET A 69 12.11 8.63 3.65
CA MET A 69 10.79 8.25 3.17
C MET A 69 9.70 8.85 4.06
N ALA A 70 9.83 8.74 5.39
CA ALA A 70 8.87 9.30 6.33
C ALA A 70 8.78 10.82 6.23
N ASN A 71 9.93 11.50 6.13
CA ASN A 71 10.02 12.95 5.98
C ASN A 71 9.39 13.42 4.67
N LEU A 72 9.64 12.72 3.55
CA LEU A 72 9.02 13.05 2.26
C LEU A 72 7.51 12.87 2.30
N VAL A 73 7.01 11.77 2.88
CA VAL A 73 5.57 11.53 3.04
C VAL A 73 4.93 12.65 3.87
N LEU A 74 5.53 13.01 5.01
CA LEU A 74 5.03 14.08 5.87
C LEU A 74 5.01 15.43 5.15
N PHE A 75 6.07 15.76 4.41
CA PHE A 75 6.13 16.97 3.61
C PHE A 75 5.03 17.03 2.55
N LEU A 76 4.79 15.93 1.82
CA LEU A 76 3.78 15.86 0.78
C LEU A 76 2.35 15.89 1.33
N LEU A 77 2.10 15.30 2.50
CA LEU A 77 0.81 15.37 3.20
C LEU A 77 0.44 16.80 3.59
N ASN A 78 1.44 17.62 3.94
CA ASN A 78 1.25 19.01 4.32
C ASN A 78 1.15 19.98 3.12
N LYS A 79 1.23 19.48 1.87
CA LYS A 79 0.98 20.32 0.69
C LYS A 79 -0.53 20.54 0.49
N PRO A 80 -0.93 21.70 -0.05
CA PRO A 80 -2.31 21.93 -0.46
C PRO A 80 -2.77 20.85 -1.45
N LEU A 81 -3.98 20.35 -1.24
CA LEU A 81 -4.64 19.37 -2.11
C LEU A 81 -4.84 19.94 -3.51
#